data_AF-A0A2I0VFV6-F1
#
_entry.id   AF-A0A2I0VFV6-F1
#
_cell.length_a   1.000
_cell.length_b   1.000
_cell.length_c   1.000
_cell.angle_alpha   90.00
_cell.angle_beta   90.00
_cell.angle_gamma   90.00
#
_symmetry.space_group_name_H-M   'P 1'
#
loop_
_entity.id
_entity.type
_entity.pdbx_description
1 polymer ?
#
loop_
_entity_poly.entity_id
_entity_poly.type
_entity_poly.pdbx_seq_one_letter_code
_entity_poly.pdbx_strand_id
1 'polypeptide(L)' 'MSPKLDAQKRCLMILRKSCNHYHCKARCLKKKNGIGLCSPSPVKNSYECLCVYDC' A
#
# COMPACT_ATOMS: atom_id res chain seq x y z
N MET A 1 -1.86 -10.49 -31.69
CA MET A 1 -1.81 -11.26 -30.42
C MET A 1 -1.27 -10.31 -29.36
N SER A 2 -2.14 -9.51 -28.74
CA SER A 2 -1.70 -8.57 -27.69
C SER A 2 -1.31 -9.39 -26.46
N PRO A 3 -0.11 -9.21 -25.89
CA PRO A 3 0.24 -9.90 -24.66
C PRO A 3 -0.81 -9.51 -23.63
N LYS A 4 -1.50 -10.49 -23.05
CA LYS A 4 -2.30 -10.29 -21.85
C LYS A 4 -1.29 -9.88 -20.79
N LEU A 5 -1.11 -8.57 -20.66
CA LEU A 5 -0.37 -7.97 -19.57
C LEU A 5 -1.20 -8.31 -18.34
N ASP A 6 -0.89 -9.43 -17.69
CA ASP A 6 -1.35 -9.72 -16.34
C ASP A 6 -0.78 -8.59 -15.46
N ALA A 7 -1.48 -7.45 -15.46
CA ALA A 7 -1.25 -6.39 -14.52
C ALA A 7 -1.45 -7.07 -13.17
N GLN A 8 -0.35 -7.36 -12.48
CA GLN A 8 -0.35 -8.06 -11.20
C GLN A 8 -1.48 -7.46 -10.37
N LYS A 9 -2.48 -8.29 -10.04
CA LYS A 9 -3.64 -7.85 -9.26
C LYS A 9 -3.14 -7.45 -7.89
N ARG A 10 -2.82 -6.16 -7.74
CA ARG A 10 -2.34 -5.58 -6.51
C ARG A 10 -3.49 -4.85 -5.86
N CYS A 11 -3.88 -5.32 -4.70
CA CYS A 11 -4.82 -4.64 -3.85
C CYS A 11 -4.12 -3.54 -3.06
N LEU A 12 -4.86 -2.46 -2.80
CA LEU A 12 -4.42 -1.34 -1.99
C LEU A 12 -5.33 -1.24 -0.77
N MET A 13 -4.73 -1.11 0.42
CA MET A 13 -5.47 -0.80 1.64
C MET A 13 -4.78 0.28 2.46
N ILE A 14 -5.56 1.19 3.04
CA ILE A 14 -5.04 2.19 3.97
C ILE A 14 -4.95 1.54 5.37
N LEU A 15 -3.75 1.46 5.92
CA LEU A 15 -3.51 0.91 7.26
C LEU A 15 -3.66 1.94 8.36
N ARG A 16 -3.23 3.19 8.14
CA ARG A 16 -3.29 4.30 9.12
C ARG A 16 -3.24 5.67 8.44
N LYS A 17 -3.88 6.67 9.09
CA LYS A 17 -3.87 8.08 8.68
C LYS A 17 -2.57 8.85 9.00
N SER A 18 -1.71 8.28 9.84
CA SER A 18 -0.36 8.80 10.07
C SER A 18 0.66 7.83 9.47
N CYS A 19 1.57 8.37 8.65
CA CYS A 19 2.59 7.54 8.03
C CYS A 19 3.93 7.64 8.75
N ASN A 20 4.27 6.57 9.47
CA ASN A 20 5.64 6.25 9.82
C ASN A 20 6.09 5.12 8.89
N HIS A 21 7.05 5.39 8.01
CA HIS A 21 7.44 4.46 6.95
C HIS A 21 7.86 3.09 7.49
N TYR A 22 8.65 3.06 8.57
CA TYR A 22 9.10 1.82 9.22
C TYR A 22 7.92 1.00 9.74
N HIS A 23 7.03 1.62 10.52
CA HIS A 23 5.83 0.94 11.03
C HIS A 23 4.85 0.54 9.92
N CYS A 24 4.73 1.34 8.86
CA CYS A 24 3.87 1.08 7.73
C CYS A 24 4.31 -0.19 6.98
N LYS A 25 5.60 -0.26 6.64
CA LYS A 25 6.22 -1.42 5.98
C LYS A 25 6.09 -2.68 6.83
N ALA A 26 6.49 -2.61 8.11
CA ALA A 26 6.44 -3.76 9.01
C ALA A 26 5.01 -4.30 9.20
N ARG A 27 4.01 -3.43 9.31
CA ARG A 27 2.61 -3.84 9.45
C ARG A 27 2.02 -4.41 8.18
N CYS A 28 2.31 -3.80 7.03
CA CYS A 28 1.83 -4.30 5.75
C CYS A 28 2.40 -5.70 5.45
N LEU A 29 3.71 -5.86 5.66
CA LEU A 29 4.37 -7.16 5.54
C LEU A 29 3.75 -8.18 6.50
N LYS A 30 3.58 -7.84 7.78
CA LYS A 30 2.99 -8.75 8.77
C LYS A 30 1.54 -9.14 8.47
N LYS A 31 0.71 -8.22 7.95
CA LYS A 31 -0.73 -8.48 7.73
C LYS A 31 -1.05 -9.13 6.40
N LYS A 32 -0.34 -8.74 5.34
CA LYS A 32 -0.70 -9.07 3.95
C LYS A 32 0.48 -9.60 3.14
N ASN A 33 1.64 -9.78 3.77
CA ASN A 33 2.90 -10.06 3.08
C ASN A 33 3.19 -9.07 1.94
N GLY A 34 2.76 -7.82 2.14
CA GLY A 34 2.81 -6.76 1.13
C GLY A 34 3.84 -5.67 1.42
N ILE A 35 3.80 -4.63 0.59
CA ILE A 35 4.68 -3.45 0.65
C ILE A 35 3.90 -2.27 1.24
N GLY A 36 4.36 -1.76 2.38
CA GLY A 36 3.83 -0.54 2.98
C GLY A 36 4.50 0.71 2.40
N LEU A 37 3.70 1.70 1.98
CA LEU A 37 4.12 2.96 1.37
C LEU A 37 3.48 4.15 2.09
N CYS A 38 4.22 5.25 2.21
CA CYS A 38 3.65 6.53 2.64
C CYS A 38 3.18 7.31 1.42
N SER A 39 1.88 7.53 1.32
CA SER A 39 1.29 8.36 0.26
C SER A 39 0.70 9.64 0.88
N PRO A 40 0.83 10.79 0.22
CA PRO A 40 0.05 11.96 0.61
C PRO A 40 -1.43 11.62 0.53
N SER A 41 -2.20 11.99 1.55
CA SER A 41 -3.64 11.81 1.55
C SER A 41 -4.29 12.99 0.80
N PRO A 42 -5.19 12.74 -0.17
CA PRO A 42 -5.84 13.82 -0.91
C PRO A 42 -6.84 14.62 -0.05
N VAL A 43 -7.30 14.05 1.06
CA VAL A 43 -8.34 14.64 1.91
C VAL A 43 -7.76 15.44 3.09
N LYS A 44 -6.52 15.18 3.48
CA LYS A 44 -5.86 15.79 4.62
C LYS A 44 -4.43 16.13 4.24
N ASN A 45 -3.93 17.30 4.64
CA ASN A 45 -2.53 17.71 4.46
C ASN A 45 -1.56 16.86 5.33
N SER A 46 -1.58 15.54 5.13
CA SER A 46 -0.93 14.51 5.94
C SER A 46 -0.62 13.29 5.08
N TYR A 47 0.37 12.51 5.50
CA TYR A 47 0.71 11.25 4.84
C TYR A 47 -0.04 10.08 5.48
N GLU A 48 -0.63 9.23 4.66
CA GLU A 48 -1.25 7.97 5.05
C GLU A 48 -0.40 6.76 4.65
N CYS A 49 -0.52 5.71 5.45
CA CYS A 49 0.15 4.45 5.20
C CYS A 49 -0.74 3.58 4.29
N LEU A 50 -0.33 3.43 3.05
CA LEU A 50 -0.88 2.49 2.08
C LEU A 50 -0.15 1.16 2.17
N CYS A 51 -0.89 0.07 1.99
CA CYS A 51 -0.37 -1.28 1.92
C CYS A 51 -0.77 -1.88 0.59
N VAL A 52 0.23 -2.18 -0.22
CA VAL A 52 0.10 -2.83 -1.52
C VAL A 52 0.37 -4.31 -1.33
N TYR A 53 -0.56 -5.17 -1.70
CA TYR A 53 -0.40 -6.61 -1.52
C TYR A 53 -1.07 -7.39 -2.66
N ASP A 54 -0.63 -8.62 -2.86
CA ASP A 54 -1.21 -9.49 -3.88
C ASP A 54 -2.59 -10.00 -3.44
N CYS A 55 -3.54 -9.91 -4.37
CA CYS A 55 -4.89 -10.45 -4.30
C CYS A 55 -5.29 -10.96 -5.69
#